data_AF-A0A535R467-F1
#
_entry.id   AF-A0A535R467-F1
#
_cell.length_a   1.000
_cell.length_b   1.000
_cell.length_c   1.000
_cell.angle_alpha   90.00
_cell.angle_beta   90.00
_cell.angle_gamma   90.00
#
_symmetry.space_group_name_H-M   'P 1'
#
loop_
_entity.id
_entity.type
_entity.pdbx_description
1 polymer ?
#
loop_
_entity_poly.entity_id
_entity_poly.type
_entity_poly.pdbx_seq_one_letter_code
_entity_poly.pdbx_strand_id
1 'polypeptide(L)'
;MAKQWDSHEVPYLVSQIYQQVLERGILNADGGNTDADLMYYGDKLHRGEMSVRDVVRALGLSQEYAQRFVIPYTNIDAVRLCYKHFLAREPEEKGLNYWTQQSMVGGWSLVVKGLIDSDEYTERFGDDAIPQ
;
A
#
# COMPACT_ATOMS: atom_id res chain seq x y z
N MET A 1 9.46 -10.41 -15.03
CA MET A 1 8.11 -9.85 -15.26
C MET A 1 7.24 -10.32 -14.11
N ALA A 2 6.38 -9.45 -13.58
CA ALA A 2 5.43 -9.80 -12.53
C ALA A 2 4.33 -10.72 -13.10
N LYS A 3 3.48 -11.26 -12.23
CA LYS A 3 2.29 -11.99 -12.64
C LYS A 3 1.40 -11.11 -13.53
N GLN A 4 0.89 -11.68 -14.61
CA GLN A 4 -0.14 -11.06 -15.44
C GLN A 4 -1.52 -11.40 -14.89
N TRP A 5 -2.31 -10.39 -14.60
CA TRP A 5 -3.66 -10.54 -14.06
C TRP A 5 -4.73 -10.48 -15.16
N ASP A 6 -5.83 -11.21 -15.01
CA ASP A 6 -6.93 -11.15 -15.99
C ASP A 6 -7.57 -9.75 -15.98
N SER A 7 -7.93 -9.24 -17.16
CA SER A 7 -8.56 -7.92 -17.30
C SER A 7 -9.88 -7.77 -16.52
N HIS A 8 -10.57 -8.87 -16.24
CA HIS A 8 -11.80 -8.90 -15.44
C HIS A 8 -11.52 -8.93 -13.93
N GLU A 9 -10.35 -9.40 -13.50
CA GLU A 9 -9.95 -9.45 -12.08
C GLU A 9 -9.35 -8.13 -11.61
N VAL A 10 -8.63 -7.45 -12.50
CA VAL A 10 -7.91 -6.21 -12.24
C VAL A 10 -8.76 -5.14 -11.53
N PRO A 11 -10.00 -4.83 -11.95
CA PRO A 11 -10.82 -3.81 -11.28
C PRO A 11 -11.05 -4.10 -9.79
N TYR A 12 -11.34 -5.36 -9.47
CA TYR A 12 -11.54 -5.80 -8.09
C TYR A 12 -10.23 -5.75 -7.30
N LEU A 13 -9.15 -6.27 -7.89
CA LEU A 13 -7.83 -6.31 -7.25
C LEU A 13 -7.34 -4.90 -6.87
N VAL A 14 -7.38 -3.95 -7.80
CA VAL A 14 -6.97 -2.57 -7.52
C VAL A 14 -7.88 -1.93 -6.48
N SER A 15 -9.20 -2.19 -6.51
CA SER A 15 -10.11 -1.69 -5.48
C SER A 15 -9.76 -2.22 -4.09
N GLN A 16 -9.35 -3.48 -3.97
CA GLN A 16 -8.94 -4.05 -2.68
C GLN A 16 -7.61 -3.44 -2.19
N ILE A 17 -6.65 -3.17 -3.09
CA ILE A 17 -5.40 -2.49 -2.74
C ILE A 17 -5.68 -1.06 -2.23
N TYR A 18 -6.57 -0.32 -2.90
CA TYR A 18 -6.97 1.02 -2.47
C TYR A 18 -7.70 1.03 -1.13
N GLN A 19 -8.59 0.06 -0.91
CA GLN A 19 -9.25 -0.09 0.39
C GLN A 19 -8.25 -0.37 1.50
N GLN A 20 -7.28 -1.26 1.26
CA GLN A 20 -6.27 -1.61 2.25
C GLN A 20 -5.28 -0.46 2.55
N VAL A 21 -4.82 0.24 1.52
CA VAL A 21 -3.72 1.23 1.66
C VAL A 21 -4.25 2.65 1.88
N LEU A 22 -5.39 3.00 1.28
CA LEU A 22 -5.94 4.36 1.30
C LEU A 22 -7.25 4.49 2.08
N GLU A 23 -7.77 3.38 2.62
CA GLU A 23 -9.07 3.29 3.31
C GLU A 23 -10.21 3.90 2.49
N ARG A 24 -10.15 3.77 1.15
CA ARG A 24 -11.20 4.25 0.23
C ARG A 24 -11.46 3.30 -0.94
N GLY A 25 -12.68 3.35 -1.46
CA GLY A 25 -13.01 2.75 -2.75
C GLY A 25 -12.56 3.60 -3.94
N ILE A 26 -12.47 2.95 -5.09
CA ILE A 26 -12.24 3.57 -6.42
C ILE A 26 -13.41 3.34 -7.39
N LEU A 27 -14.32 2.43 -7.02
CA LEU A 27 -15.54 2.16 -7.77
C LEU A 27 -16.61 3.17 -7.34
N ASN A 28 -17.34 3.72 -8.30
CA ASN A 28 -18.56 4.47 -7.99
C ASN A 28 -19.62 3.52 -7.41
N ALA A 29 -20.64 4.08 -6.75
CA ALA A 29 -21.72 3.31 -6.13
C ALA A 29 -22.51 2.42 -7.12
N ASP A 30 -22.42 2.71 -8.42
CA ASP A 30 -23.03 1.95 -9.52
C ASP A 30 -22.09 0.91 -10.15
N GLY A 31 -20.88 0.71 -9.60
CA GLY A 31 -19.86 -0.17 -10.16
C GLY A 31 -19.14 0.38 -11.39
N GLY A 32 -19.42 1.64 -11.76
CA GLY A 32 -18.69 2.35 -12.81
C GLY A 32 -17.32 2.84 -12.34
N ASN A 33 -16.37 2.89 -13.27
CA ASN A 33 -14.99 3.31 -13.02
C ASN A 33 -14.74 4.69 -13.64
N THR A 34 -14.46 5.69 -12.82
CA THR A 34 -14.02 7.01 -13.28
C THR A 34 -12.63 7.39 -12.79
N ASP A 35 -11.99 6.55 -11.99
CA ASP A 35 -10.68 6.85 -11.42
C ASP A 35 -9.57 6.51 -12.44
N ALA A 36 -8.83 7.53 -12.88
CA ALA A 36 -7.69 7.37 -13.79
C ALA A 36 -6.64 6.40 -13.22
N ASP A 37 -6.59 6.31 -11.89
CA ASP A 37 -5.77 5.38 -11.14
C ASP A 37 -6.12 3.91 -11.39
N LEU A 38 -7.41 3.56 -11.50
CA LEU A 38 -7.82 2.20 -11.83
C LEU A 38 -7.33 1.81 -13.21
N MET A 39 -7.49 2.71 -14.18
CA MET A 39 -7.01 2.48 -15.55
C MET A 39 -5.49 2.32 -15.57
N TYR A 40 -4.77 3.17 -14.83
CA TYR A 40 -3.32 3.13 -14.76
C TYR A 40 -2.78 1.85 -14.12
N TYR A 41 -3.09 1.61 -12.84
CA TYR A 41 -2.57 0.43 -12.14
C TYR A 41 -3.14 -0.86 -12.71
N GLY A 42 -4.38 -0.82 -13.21
CA GLY A 42 -4.99 -1.98 -13.82
C GLY A 42 -4.30 -2.44 -15.10
N ASP A 43 -3.96 -1.51 -16.01
CA ASP A 43 -3.20 -1.84 -17.22
C ASP A 43 -1.79 -2.37 -16.87
N LYS A 44 -1.13 -1.79 -15.87
CA LYS A 44 0.20 -2.26 -15.40
C LYS A 44 0.17 -3.68 -14.82
N LEU A 45 -0.84 -4.00 -14.01
CA LEU A 45 -1.03 -5.34 -13.44
C LEU A 45 -1.40 -6.36 -14.54
N HIS A 46 -2.28 -5.97 -15.48
CA HIS A 46 -2.66 -6.83 -16.59
C HIS A 46 -1.46 -7.21 -17.47
N ARG A 47 -0.57 -6.25 -17.75
CA ARG A 47 0.64 -6.46 -18.57
C ARG A 47 1.79 -7.13 -17.81
N GLY A 48 1.69 -7.29 -16.48
CA GLY A 48 2.77 -7.80 -15.63
C GLY A 48 3.95 -6.82 -15.51
N GLU A 49 3.69 -5.52 -15.70
CA GLU A 49 4.66 -4.43 -15.55
C GLU A 49 4.84 -4.01 -14.09
N MET A 50 3.83 -4.23 -13.24
CA MET A 50 3.86 -4.04 -11.79
C MET A 50 3.28 -5.28 -11.10
N SER A 51 3.82 -5.61 -9.93
CA SER A 51 3.23 -6.56 -8.99
C SER A 51 2.22 -5.88 -8.05
N VAL A 52 1.47 -6.65 -7.26
CA VAL A 52 0.60 -6.08 -6.21
C VAL A 52 1.43 -5.29 -5.21
N ARG A 53 2.59 -5.82 -4.80
CA ARG A 53 3.54 -5.13 -3.92
C ARG A 53 4.03 -3.80 -4.49
N ASP A 54 4.24 -3.71 -5.79
CA ASP A 54 4.64 -2.46 -6.44
C ASP A 54 3.54 -1.40 -6.38
N VAL A 55 2.27 -1.81 -6.56
CA VAL A 55 1.12 -0.90 -6.42
C VAL A 55 0.99 -0.45 -4.96
N VAL A 56 1.07 -1.36 -3.99
CA VAL A 56 1.05 -1.03 -2.55
C VAL A 56 2.15 0.00 -2.21
N ARG A 57 3.36 -0.21 -2.74
CA ARG A 57 4.49 0.73 -2.56
C ARG A 57 4.23 2.08 -3.22
N ALA A 58 3.69 2.10 -4.44
CA ALA A 58 3.37 3.34 -5.13
C ALA A 58 2.32 4.16 -4.37
N LEU A 59 1.27 3.52 -3.85
CA LEU A 59 0.26 4.18 -3.03
C LEU A 59 0.83 4.67 -1.70
N GLY A 60 1.61 3.85 -0.99
CA GLY A 60 2.22 4.24 0.28
C GLY A 60 3.20 5.42 0.19
N LEU A 61 3.79 5.63 -0.99
CA LEU A 61 4.67 6.76 -1.30
C LEU A 61 3.95 7.96 -1.94
N SER A 62 2.64 7.86 -2.19
CA SER A 62 1.87 8.91 -2.83
C SER A 62 1.63 10.12 -1.93
N GLN A 63 1.38 11.28 -2.55
CA GLN A 63 0.97 12.48 -1.83
C GLN A 63 -0.36 12.27 -1.09
N GLU A 64 -1.29 11.49 -1.68
CA GLU A 64 -2.58 11.19 -1.05
C GLU A 64 -2.39 10.44 0.26
N TYR A 65 -1.58 9.38 0.27
CA TYR A 65 -1.29 8.63 1.49
C TYR A 65 -0.69 9.55 2.57
N ALA A 66 0.26 10.41 2.20
CA ALA A 66 0.88 11.35 3.13
C ALA A 66 -0.15 12.33 3.72
N GLN A 67 -1.02 12.90 2.89
CA GLN A 67 -2.07 13.82 3.33
C GLN A 67 -3.10 13.16 4.23
N ARG A 68 -3.41 11.88 3.99
CA ARG A 68 -4.39 11.14 4.78
C ARG A 68 -3.83 10.62 6.10
N PHE A 69 -2.63 10.02 6.10
CA PHE A 69 -2.17 9.16 7.21
C PHE A 69 -0.83 9.57 7.82
N VAL A 70 -0.18 10.62 7.31
CA VAL A 70 1.12 11.09 7.82
C VAL A 70 1.02 12.51 8.36
N ILE A 71 0.67 13.48 7.51
CA ILE A 71 0.62 14.90 7.85
C ILE A 71 -0.33 15.20 9.03
N PRO A 72 -1.52 14.58 9.13
CA PRO A 72 -2.44 14.86 10.23
C PRO A 72 -2.07 14.21 11.58
N TYR A 73 -1.08 13.33 11.60
CA TYR A 73 -0.81 12.43 12.73
C TYR A 73 0.57 12.65 13.34
N THR A 74 0.74 12.17 14.58
CA THR A 74 2.08 12.10 15.18
C THR A 74 2.92 11.05 14.45
N ASN A 75 4.25 11.14 14.52
CA ASN A 75 5.13 10.12 13.94
C ASN A 75 4.82 8.70 14.44
N ILE A 76 4.39 8.56 15.70
CA ILE A 76 4.04 7.27 16.29
C ILE A 76 2.73 6.74 15.66
N ASP A 77 1.70 7.58 15.60
CA ASP A 77 0.40 7.18 15.05
C ASP A 77 0.48 6.89 13.55
N ALA A 78 1.24 7.70 12.80
CA ALA A 78 1.51 7.44 11.39
C ALA A 78 2.20 6.09 11.20
N VAL A 79 3.23 5.77 11.99
CA VAL A 79 3.91 4.45 11.93
C VAL A 79 2.93 3.31 12.24
N ARG A 80 2.00 3.46 13.20
CA ARG A 80 0.95 2.45 13.44
C ARG A 80 0.09 2.21 12.21
N LEU A 81 -0.35 3.28 11.55
CA LEU A 81 -1.12 3.19 10.29
C LEU A 81 -0.31 2.48 9.19
N CYS A 82 1.00 2.76 9.11
CA CYS A 82 1.94 2.03 8.23
C CYS A 82 1.88 0.51 8.43
N TYR A 83 1.98 0.08 9.69
CA TYR A 83 1.94 -1.34 10.05
C TYR A 83 0.59 -1.97 9.68
N LYS A 84 -0.51 -1.26 9.95
CA LYS A 84 -1.85 -1.69 9.57
C LYS A 84 -1.97 -1.85 8.05
N HIS A 85 -1.58 -0.83 7.28
CA HIS A 85 -1.78 -0.81 5.84
C HIS A 85 -0.83 -1.74 5.07
N PHE A 86 0.42 -1.87 5.52
CA PHE A 86 1.45 -2.62 4.79
C PHE A 86 1.74 -4.01 5.36
N LEU A 87 1.45 -4.26 6.64
CA LEU A 87 1.68 -5.56 7.27
C LEU A 87 0.39 -6.19 7.85
N ALA A 88 -0.77 -5.54 7.71
CA ALA A 88 -2.05 -6.03 8.22
C ALA A 88 -1.99 -6.49 9.69
N ARG A 89 -1.29 -5.72 10.54
CA ARG A 89 -1.18 -5.98 11.97
C ARG A 89 -0.81 -4.72 12.75
N GLU A 90 -0.94 -4.79 14.07
CA GLU A 90 -0.35 -3.79 14.96
C GLU A 90 1.17 -4.01 15.12
N PRO A 91 1.96 -2.93 15.31
CA PRO A 91 3.37 -3.05 15.63
C PRO A 91 3.59 -3.52 17.06
N GLU A 92 4.62 -4.33 17.25
CA GLU A 92 5.24 -4.54 18.55
C GLU A 92 6.02 -3.29 18.98
N GLU A 93 6.19 -3.11 20.31
CA GLU A 93 6.80 -1.91 20.87
C GLU A 93 8.20 -1.59 20.29
N LYS A 94 9.01 -2.63 20.09
CA LYS A 94 10.36 -2.48 19.51
C LYS A 94 10.31 -1.97 18.07
N GLY A 95 9.43 -2.55 17.25
CA GLY A 95 9.24 -2.15 15.86
C GLY A 95 8.69 -0.73 15.74
N LEU A 96 7.69 -0.40 16.55
CA LEU A 96 7.12 0.95 16.63
C LEU A 96 8.20 1.99 16.95
N ASN A 97 8.95 1.77 18.03
CA ASN A 97 10.01 2.69 18.45
C ASN A 97 11.09 2.85 17.37
N TYR A 98 11.51 1.76 16.74
CA TYR A 98 12.51 1.78 15.68
C TYR A 98 12.02 2.61 14.48
N TRP A 99 10.84 2.30 13.94
CA TRP A 99 10.34 2.98 12.74
C TRP A 99 9.94 4.43 13.00
N THR A 100 9.52 4.78 14.22
CA THR A 100 9.32 6.18 14.62
C THR A 100 10.64 6.96 14.60
N GLN A 101 11.75 6.38 15.07
CA GLN A 101 13.06 7.05 14.96
C GLN A 101 13.51 7.16 13.51
N GLN A 102 13.31 6.10 12.72
CA GLN A 102 13.63 6.09 11.29
C GLN A 102 12.85 7.16 10.51
N SER A 103 11.56 7.39 10.84
CA SER A 103 10.76 8.42 10.17
C SER A 103 11.28 9.84 10.42
N MET A 104 11.88 10.09 11.58
CA MET A 104 12.47 11.39 11.94
C MET A 104 13.80 11.65 11.22
N VAL A 105 14.53 10.60 10.85
CA VAL A 105 15.85 10.71 10.19
C VAL A 105 15.73 10.67 8.68
N GLY A 106 15.02 9.67 8.14
CA GLY A 106 14.94 9.41 6.70
C GLY A 106 13.61 9.83 6.06
N GLY A 107 12.69 10.40 6.85
CA GLY A 107 11.36 10.73 6.39
C GLY A 107 10.45 9.52 6.20
N TRP A 108 9.23 9.79 5.75
CA TRP A 108 8.18 8.77 5.64
C TRP A 108 8.46 7.67 4.61
N SER A 109 9.11 8.03 3.50
CA SER A 109 9.42 7.10 2.42
C SER A 109 10.33 5.95 2.87
N LEU A 110 11.18 6.19 3.86
CA LEU A 110 12.04 5.17 4.44
C LEU A 110 11.24 4.12 5.24
N VAL A 111 10.21 4.55 5.97
CA VAL A 111 9.33 3.63 6.71
C VAL A 111 8.53 2.76 5.74
N VAL A 112 7.89 3.37 4.74
CA VAL A 112 7.08 2.66 3.74
C VAL A 112 7.91 1.59 3.03
N LYS A 113 9.07 1.96 2.50
CA LYS A 113 9.98 1.02 1.83
C LYS A 113 10.46 -0.05 2.81
N GLY A 114 10.87 0.34 4.01
CA GLY A 114 11.38 -0.57 5.02
C GLY A 114 10.39 -1.65 5.44
N LEU A 115 9.10 -1.32 5.56
CA LEU A 115 8.05 -2.29 5.87
C LEU A 115 7.73 -3.17 4.66
N ILE A 116 7.54 -2.57 3.49
CA ILE A 116 7.16 -3.31 2.27
C ILE A 116 8.30 -4.21 1.78
N ASP A 117 9.55 -3.79 1.93
CA ASP A 117 10.74 -4.54 1.48
C ASP A 117 11.26 -5.52 2.54
N SER A 118 10.57 -5.64 3.68
CA SER A 118 10.97 -6.54 4.77
C SER A 118 10.80 -8.03 4.41
N ASP A 119 11.57 -8.87 5.11
CA ASP A 119 11.39 -10.33 5.06
C ASP A 119 9.99 -10.71 5.52
N GLU A 120 9.44 -10.04 6.55
CA GLU A 120 8.08 -10.29 7.04
C GLU A 120 7.03 -10.10 5.94
N TYR A 121 7.11 -8.99 5.19
CA TYR A 121 6.19 -8.75 4.07
C TYR A 121 6.34 -9.86 3.02
N THR A 122 7.57 -10.21 2.69
CA THR A 122 7.89 -11.21 1.67
C THR A 122 7.37 -12.59 2.06
N GLU A 123 7.56 -13.00 3.31
CA GLU A 123 7.09 -14.29 3.84
C GLU A 123 5.57 -14.39 3.91
N ARG A 124 4.88 -13.28 4.25
CA ARG A 124 3.42 -13.28 4.44
C ARG A 124 2.64 -13.06 3.15
N PHE A 125 3.13 -12.20 2.26
CA PHE A 125 2.36 -11.72 1.11
C PHE A 125 3.08 -11.91 -0.23
N GLY A 126 4.40 -12.01 -0.22
CA GLY A 126 5.20 -12.04 -1.45
C GLY A 126 4.93 -10.81 -2.33
N ASP A 127 4.91 -11.00 -3.65
CA ASP A 127 4.73 -9.89 -4.60
C ASP A 127 3.29 -9.71 -5.07
N ASP A 128 2.44 -10.74 -4.93
CA ASP A 128 1.12 -10.80 -5.60
C ASP A 128 -0.08 -10.93 -4.64
N ALA A 129 0.14 -10.94 -3.32
CA ALA A 129 -0.94 -10.89 -2.33
C ALA A 129 -1.09 -9.49 -1.73
N ILE A 130 -2.34 -9.12 -1.42
CA ILE A 130 -2.67 -7.88 -0.71
C ILE A 130 -2.46 -8.13 0.79
N PRO A 131 -1.83 -7.21 1.54
CA PRO A 131 -1.81 -7.30 3.00
C PRO A 131 -3.22 -7.31 3.58
N GLN A 132 -3.63 -8.40 4.23
CA GLN A 132 -4.92 -8.56 4.93
C GLN A 132 -4.75 -9.41 6.19
#